data_AF-A0A8J5UEG3-F1
#
_entry.id   AF-A0A8J5UEG3-F1
#
_cell.length_a   1.000
_cell.length_b   1.000
_cell.length_c   1.000
_cell.angle_alpha   90.00
_cell.angle_beta   90.00
_cell.angle_gamma   90.00
#
_symmetry.space_group_name_H-M   'P 1'
#
loop_
_entity.id
_entity.type
_entity.pdbx_description
1 polymer ?
#
loop_
_entity_poly.entity_id
_entity_poly.type
_entity_poly.pdbx_seq_one_letter_code
_entity_poly.pdbx_strand_id
1 'polypeptide(L)'
;MSEMAQYRMVVSAGGRSEDDEGGAWEGVRLACKDPFTWIYTVLHFGLIVALSFKDFFPSIVKTLGYSNLMTYLIQAPPYIFAYLATCVISWSSGRHMEHCWHIIGSTVACIIGVVIMISTLNAGARYFGMFLLCAGPFVGLNIHIPWETTNVARPRTKRGALVAITNCIASVSHWFTPYFFVGPSSSAFQIPTYQPSFAPKNPAIRMVAF
;
A
#
# COMPACT_ATOMS: atom_id res chain seq x y z
N MET A 1 -7.15 30.10 -23.66
CA MET A 1 -5.78 29.89 -23.10
C MET A 1 -5.23 31.13 -22.39
N SER A 2 -5.48 32.34 -22.89
CA SER A 2 -5.09 33.60 -22.21
C SER A 2 -5.68 33.74 -20.80
N GLU A 3 -6.93 33.34 -20.60
CA GLU A 3 -7.63 33.45 -19.31
C GLU A 3 -7.03 32.55 -18.22
N MET A 4 -6.65 31.31 -18.57
CA MET A 4 -5.95 30.39 -17.65
C MET A 4 -4.51 30.83 -17.35
N ALA A 5 -3.85 31.48 -18.31
CA ALA A 5 -2.53 32.06 -18.09
C ALA A 5 -2.61 33.29 -17.15
N GLN A 6 -3.63 34.13 -17.33
CA GLN A 6 -3.92 35.26 -16.44
C GLN A 6 -4.30 34.78 -15.04
N TYR A 7 -5.11 33.73 -14.91
CA TYR A 7 -5.46 33.14 -13.62
C TYR A 7 -4.23 32.64 -12.85
N ARG A 8 -3.31 31.93 -13.54
CA ARG A 8 -2.05 31.48 -12.94
C ARG A 8 -1.15 32.64 -12.53
N MET A 9 -1.09 33.71 -13.32
CA MET A 9 -0.36 34.93 -12.97
C MET A 9 -0.95 35.64 -11.75
N VAL A 10 -2.28 35.74 -11.65
CA VAL A 10 -2.97 36.39 -10.50
C VAL A 10 -2.76 35.59 -9.20
N VAL A 11 -2.79 34.26 -9.27
CA VAL A 11 -2.50 33.39 -8.13
C VAL A 11 -1.02 33.45 -7.75
N SER A 12 -0.11 33.50 -8.73
CA SER A 12 1.34 33.61 -8.47
C SER A 12 1.77 34.99 -7.99
N ALA A 13 1.01 36.04 -8.32
CA ALA A 13 1.26 37.43 -7.90
C ALA A 13 0.75 37.73 -6.48
N GLY A 14 0.19 36.73 -5.77
CA GLY A 14 -0.34 36.89 -4.41
C GLY A 14 -1.62 37.73 -4.32
N GLY A 15 -2.21 38.14 -5.46
CA GLY A 15 -3.40 39.00 -5.49
C GLY A 15 -4.71 38.29 -5.09
N ARG A 16 -4.69 36.95 -5.03
CA ARG A 16 -5.78 36.12 -4.52
C ARG A 16 -5.20 34.94 -3.77
N SER A 17 -5.24 35.00 -2.44
CA SER A 17 -4.97 33.84 -1.59
C SER A 17 -6.10 32.85 -1.79
N GLU A 18 -5.88 31.78 -2.56
CA GLU A 18 -6.79 30.63 -2.61
C GLU A 18 -6.74 29.79 -1.31
N ASP A 19 -6.01 30.26 -0.29
CA ASP A 19 -5.81 29.54 0.96
C ASP A 19 -7.01 29.65 1.93
N ASP A 20 -8.05 30.46 1.63
CA ASP A 20 -9.06 30.83 2.64
C ASP A 20 -10.55 30.86 2.19
N GLU A 21 -10.95 30.12 1.16
CA GLU A 21 -12.37 29.99 0.82
C GLU A 21 -12.91 28.61 1.22
N GLY A 22 -13.20 28.46 2.53
CA GLY A 22 -14.09 27.42 3.06
C GLY A 22 -13.56 26.73 4.33
N GLY A 23 -14.45 26.51 5.30
CA GLY A 23 -14.11 25.79 6.54
C GLY A 23 -13.63 24.36 6.27
N ALA A 24 -12.85 23.76 7.17
CA ALA A 24 -12.37 22.38 7.02
C ALA A 24 -13.51 21.38 6.72
N TRP A 25 -14.65 21.55 7.37
CA TRP A 25 -15.86 20.76 7.14
C TRP A 25 -16.49 20.96 5.76
N GLU A 26 -16.37 22.15 5.19
CA GLU A 26 -16.83 22.44 3.84
C GLU A 26 -15.95 21.73 2.80
N GLY A 27 -14.63 21.72 3.02
CA GLY A 27 -13.67 20.95 2.23
C GLY A 27 -13.98 19.45 2.25
N VAL A 28 -14.30 18.89 3.42
CA VAL A 28 -14.73 17.49 3.56
C VAL A 28 -16.04 17.24 2.80
N ARG A 29 -17.05 18.09 2.98
CA ARG A 29 -18.34 17.94 2.28
C ARG A 29 -18.17 17.99 0.76
N LEU A 30 -17.28 18.84 0.28
CA LEU A 30 -16.96 18.98 -1.14
C LEU A 30 -16.18 17.78 -1.67
N ALA A 31 -15.25 17.23 -0.89
CA ALA A 31 -14.50 16.02 -1.23
C ALA A 31 -15.43 14.80 -1.32
N CYS A 32 -16.34 14.61 -0.35
CA CYS A 32 -17.28 13.48 -0.36
C CYS A 32 -18.25 13.48 -1.54
N LYS A 33 -18.61 14.67 -2.05
CA LYS A 33 -19.49 14.83 -3.22
C LYS A 33 -18.79 14.59 -4.55
N ASP A 34 -17.46 14.64 -4.56
CA ASP A 34 -16.68 14.48 -5.79
C ASP A 34 -16.50 12.99 -6.13
N PRO A 35 -16.98 12.51 -7.29
CA PRO A 35 -16.80 11.12 -7.70
C PRO A 35 -15.33 10.73 -7.85
N PHE A 36 -14.44 11.67 -8.19
CA PHE A 36 -13.01 11.38 -8.31
C PHE A 36 -12.38 10.96 -6.97
N THR A 37 -12.84 11.52 -5.85
CA THR A 37 -12.40 11.14 -4.50
C THR A 37 -12.57 9.63 -4.27
N TRP A 38 -13.70 9.07 -4.69
CA TRP A 38 -13.99 7.65 -4.48
C TRP A 38 -13.14 6.75 -5.39
N ILE A 39 -12.86 7.19 -6.62
CA ILE A 39 -11.96 6.47 -7.54
C ILE A 39 -10.54 6.41 -6.95
N TYR A 40 -10.00 7.55 -6.49
CA TYR A 40 -8.68 7.59 -5.84
C TYR A 40 -8.65 6.80 -4.54
N THR A 41 -9.75 6.80 -3.77
CA THR A 41 -9.89 5.96 -2.57
C THR A 41 -9.75 4.48 -2.89
N VAL A 42 -10.46 3.98 -3.90
CA VAL A 42 -10.39 2.56 -4.29
C VAL A 42 -8.98 2.21 -4.77
N LEU A 43 -8.34 3.09 -5.54
CA LEU A 43 -6.98 2.87 -6.01
C LEU A 43 -5.97 2.85 -4.84
N HIS A 44 -6.10 3.81 -3.91
CA HIS A 44 -5.27 3.88 -2.71
C HIS A 44 -5.45 2.64 -1.82
N PHE A 45 -6.69 2.20 -1.64
CA PHE A 45 -7.02 0.98 -0.91
C PHE A 45 -6.32 -0.24 -1.51
N GLY A 46 -6.37 -0.42 -2.84
CA GLY A 46 -5.66 -1.52 -3.51
C GLY A 46 -4.15 -1.49 -3.30
N LEU A 47 -3.53 -0.30 -3.32
CA LEU A 47 -2.10 -0.14 -3.06
C LEU A 47 -1.74 -0.45 -1.60
N ILE A 48 -2.57 -0.09 -0.63
CA ILE A 48 -2.33 -0.40 0.79
C ILE A 48 -2.55 -1.89 1.06
N VAL A 49 -3.54 -2.53 0.42
CA VAL A 49 -3.70 -3.99 0.46
C VAL A 49 -2.43 -4.66 -0.05
N ALA A 50 -1.89 -4.21 -1.19
CA ALA A 50 -0.62 -4.72 -1.69
C ALA A 50 0.51 -4.50 -0.67
N LEU A 51 0.65 -3.31 -0.09
CA LEU A 51 1.68 -2.99 0.92
C LEU A 51 1.58 -3.86 2.19
N SER A 52 0.41 -4.43 2.49
CA SER A 52 0.19 -5.21 3.71
C SER A 52 1.04 -6.50 3.78
N PHE A 53 1.72 -6.91 2.69
CA PHE A 53 2.72 -7.97 2.73
C PHE A 53 3.82 -7.70 3.78
N LYS A 54 4.12 -6.43 4.06
CA LYS A 54 5.19 -6.02 5.00
C LYS A 54 5.01 -6.61 6.39
N ASP A 55 3.75 -6.78 6.81
CA ASP A 55 3.38 -7.27 8.13
C ASP A 55 3.73 -8.77 8.29
N PHE A 56 3.80 -9.50 7.16
CA PHE A 56 4.15 -10.93 7.09
C PHE A 56 5.53 -11.18 6.49
N PHE A 57 6.26 -10.12 6.13
CA PHE A 57 7.56 -10.23 5.48
C PHE A 57 8.57 -11.05 6.29
N PRO A 58 8.69 -10.93 7.62
CA PRO A 58 9.58 -11.79 8.40
C PRO A 58 9.22 -13.28 8.26
N SER A 59 7.92 -13.60 8.22
CA SER A 59 7.45 -14.98 8.01
C SER A 59 7.77 -15.48 6.60
N ILE A 60 7.63 -14.62 5.57
CA ILE A 60 8.00 -14.92 4.18
C ILE A 60 9.51 -15.21 4.08
N VAL A 61 10.37 -14.38 4.66
CA VAL A 61 11.83 -14.57 4.63
C VAL A 61 12.22 -15.82 5.44
N LYS A 62 11.51 -16.13 6.53
CA LYS A 62 11.74 -17.34 7.33
C LYS A 62 11.51 -18.63 6.54
N THR A 63 10.70 -18.61 5.48
CA THR A 63 10.52 -19.78 4.59
C THR A 63 11.81 -20.21 3.87
N LEU A 64 12.84 -19.37 3.85
CA LEU A 64 14.17 -19.69 3.32
C LEU A 64 15.01 -20.58 4.26
N GLY A 65 14.55 -20.83 5.49
CA GLY A 65 15.20 -21.74 6.44
C GLY A 65 16.25 -21.09 7.36
N TYR A 66 16.30 -19.77 7.43
CA TYR A 66 17.22 -19.05 8.32
C TYR A 66 16.72 -18.93 9.77
N SER A 67 17.64 -18.69 10.71
CA SER A 67 17.31 -18.40 12.11
C SER A 67 16.59 -17.06 12.25
N ASN A 68 15.79 -16.86 13.30
CA ASN A 68 14.98 -15.63 13.45
C ASN A 68 15.84 -14.34 13.38
N LEU A 69 17.04 -14.34 13.99
CA LEU A 69 17.94 -13.19 13.95
C LEU A 69 18.50 -12.95 12.54
N MET A 70 18.85 -14.01 11.81
CA MET A 70 19.32 -13.91 10.43
C MET A 70 18.21 -13.44 9.48
N THR A 71 16.96 -13.89 9.70
CA THR A 71 15.79 -13.43 8.94
C THR A 71 15.63 -11.91 9.02
N TYR A 72 15.77 -11.32 10.21
CA TYR A 72 15.69 -9.87 10.39
C TYR A 72 16.83 -9.10 9.71
N LEU A 73 18.02 -9.70 9.65
CA LEU A 73 19.16 -9.08 8.97
C LEU A 73 19.01 -9.14 7.44
N ILE A 74 18.51 -10.27 6.93
CA ILE A 74 18.31 -10.53 5.49
C ILE A 74 17.12 -9.73 4.93
N GLN A 75 16.14 -9.33 5.73
CA GLN A 75 15.06 -8.47 5.25
C GLN A 75 15.48 -7.01 5.04
N ALA A 76 16.55 -6.52 5.70
CA ALA A 76 16.92 -5.11 5.65
C ALA A 76 17.36 -4.64 4.24
N PRO A 77 18.19 -5.38 3.47
CA PRO A 77 18.63 -4.96 2.14
C PRO A 77 17.48 -4.74 1.13
N PRO A 78 16.44 -5.60 1.04
CA PRO A 78 15.26 -5.34 0.22
C PRO A 78 14.58 -4.00 0.52
N TYR A 79 14.46 -3.60 1.80
CA TYR A 79 13.86 -2.32 2.17
C TYR A 79 14.74 -1.13 1.81
N ILE A 80 16.06 -1.23 1.98
CA ILE A 80 17.01 -0.18 1.55
C ILE A 80 16.93 0.01 0.03
N PHE A 81 16.89 -1.09 -0.73
CA PHE A 81 16.71 -1.03 -2.17
C PHE A 81 15.37 -0.38 -2.55
N ALA A 82 14.28 -0.79 -1.91
CA ALA A 82 12.95 -0.22 -2.15
C ALA A 82 12.93 1.30 -1.88
N TYR A 83 13.60 1.76 -0.82
CA TYR A 83 13.74 3.18 -0.52
C TYR A 83 14.49 3.93 -1.63
N LEU A 84 15.65 3.43 -2.05
CA LEU A 84 16.43 4.06 -3.13
C LEU A 84 15.67 4.08 -4.45
N ALA A 85 15.02 2.98 -4.81
CA ALA A 85 14.17 2.88 -6.00
C ALA A 85 13.01 3.88 -5.93
N THR A 86 12.38 4.02 -4.76
CA THR A 86 11.31 5.01 -4.53
C THR A 86 11.81 6.43 -4.74
N CYS A 87 12.98 6.80 -4.20
CA CYS A 87 13.54 8.14 -4.41
C CYS A 87 13.81 8.44 -5.88
N VAL A 88 14.45 7.51 -6.61
CA VAL A 88 14.79 7.70 -8.02
C VAL A 88 13.53 7.79 -8.89
N ILE A 89 12.58 6.87 -8.68
CA ILE A 89 11.36 6.80 -9.49
C ILE A 89 10.43 7.98 -9.16
N SER A 90 10.34 8.38 -7.89
CA SER A 90 9.58 9.57 -7.48
C SER A 90 10.17 10.85 -8.09
N TRP A 91 11.49 11.00 -8.09
CA TRP A 91 12.16 12.12 -8.75
C TRP A 91 11.90 12.16 -10.27
N SER A 92 11.99 11.01 -10.94
CA SER A 92 11.65 10.89 -12.36
C SER A 92 10.18 11.24 -12.64
N SER A 93 9.26 10.73 -11.81
CA SER A 93 7.83 10.97 -11.94
C SER A 93 7.48 12.44 -11.75
N GLY A 94 8.11 13.11 -10.78
CA GLY A 94 7.91 14.55 -10.56
C GLY A 94 8.41 15.43 -11.71
N ARG A 95 9.46 14.99 -12.44
CA ARG A 95 9.99 15.73 -13.60
C ARG A 95 9.13 15.57 -14.85
N HIS A 96 8.60 14.35 -15.08
CA HIS A 96 7.84 14.04 -16.27
C HIS A 96 6.33 14.27 -16.11
N MET A 97 5.83 14.40 -14.87
CA MET A 97 4.38 14.47 -14.55
C MET A 97 3.58 13.23 -15.01
N GLU A 98 4.27 12.15 -15.39
CA GLU A 98 3.71 10.89 -15.89
C GLU A 98 3.39 9.93 -14.72
N HIS A 99 2.58 10.36 -13.76
CA HIS A 99 2.33 9.58 -12.53
C HIS A 99 1.70 8.21 -12.79
N CYS A 100 0.77 8.11 -13.75
CA CYS A 100 0.07 6.86 -14.06
C CYS A 100 1.01 5.73 -14.50
N TRP A 101 1.94 6.02 -15.41
CA TRP A 101 2.86 5.01 -15.95
C TRP A 101 3.83 4.48 -14.90
N HIS A 102 4.30 5.34 -14.01
CA HIS A 102 5.19 4.93 -12.93
C HIS A 102 4.46 4.03 -11.91
N ILE A 103 3.21 4.33 -11.59
CA ILE A 103 2.37 3.48 -10.72
C ILE A 103 2.15 2.12 -11.40
N ILE A 104 1.69 2.09 -12.66
CA ILE A 104 1.45 0.84 -13.39
C ILE A 104 2.74 0.01 -13.51
N GLY A 105 3.85 0.64 -13.89
CA GLY A 105 5.15 -0.02 -14.01
C GLY A 105 5.61 -0.65 -12.69
N SER A 106 5.46 0.07 -11.58
CA SER A 106 5.80 -0.44 -10.24
C SER A 106 4.91 -1.61 -9.81
N THR A 107 3.61 -1.57 -10.14
CA THR A 107 2.66 -2.66 -9.84
C THR A 107 2.96 -3.90 -10.68
N VAL A 108 3.28 -3.74 -11.97
CA VAL A 108 3.69 -4.85 -12.85
C VAL A 108 4.99 -5.49 -12.34
N ALA A 109 5.97 -4.69 -11.93
CA ALA A 109 7.21 -5.19 -11.33
C ALA A 109 6.93 -6.01 -10.04
N CYS A 110 6.01 -5.54 -9.20
CA CYS A 110 5.55 -6.28 -8.01
C CYS A 110 4.92 -7.63 -8.40
N ILE A 111 4.02 -7.65 -9.38
CA ILE A 111 3.37 -8.88 -9.87
C ILE A 111 4.43 -9.87 -10.36
N ILE A 112 5.42 -9.42 -11.14
CA ILE A 112 6.53 -10.26 -11.60
C ILE A 112 7.29 -10.85 -10.40
N GLY A 113 7.60 -10.04 -9.37
CA GLY A 113 8.24 -10.50 -8.15
C GLY A 113 7.46 -11.61 -7.43
N VAL A 114 6.14 -11.44 -7.30
CA VAL A 114 5.25 -12.44 -6.71
C VAL A 114 5.21 -13.72 -7.53
N VAL A 115 5.09 -13.62 -8.86
CA VAL A 115 5.09 -14.78 -9.76
C VAL A 115 6.39 -15.57 -9.64
N ILE A 116 7.55 -14.90 -9.57
CA ILE A 116 8.85 -15.55 -9.37
C ILE A 116 8.87 -16.31 -8.04
N MET A 117 8.41 -15.70 -6.94
CA MET A 117 8.41 -16.35 -5.63
C MET A 117 7.55 -17.62 -5.58
N ILE A 118 6.42 -17.62 -6.29
CA ILE A 118 5.51 -18.77 -6.36
C ILE A 118 6.06 -19.87 -7.29
N SER A 119 6.68 -19.48 -8.41
CA SER A 119 7.07 -20.42 -9.47
C SER A 119 8.37 -21.17 -9.22
N THR A 120 9.19 -20.76 -8.25
CA THR A 120 10.50 -21.35 -8.00
C THR A 120 10.66 -21.83 -6.56
N LEU A 121 11.46 -22.88 -6.37
CA LEU A 121 11.94 -23.35 -5.07
C LEU A 121 13.37 -22.85 -4.78
N ASN A 122 14.03 -22.20 -5.74
CA ASN A 122 15.39 -21.71 -5.56
C ASN A 122 15.41 -20.49 -4.62
N ALA A 123 16.19 -20.58 -3.54
CA ALA A 123 16.29 -19.53 -2.53
C ALA A 123 16.76 -18.18 -3.10
N GLY A 124 17.71 -18.18 -4.04
CA GLY A 124 18.22 -16.95 -4.66
C GLY A 124 17.17 -16.26 -5.54
N ALA A 125 16.43 -17.03 -6.33
CA ALA A 125 15.36 -16.48 -7.18
C ALA A 125 14.20 -15.93 -6.34
N ARG A 126 13.83 -16.61 -5.24
CA ARG A 126 12.85 -16.10 -4.28
C ARG A 126 13.30 -14.80 -3.63
N TYR A 127 14.56 -14.74 -3.21
CA TYR A 127 15.12 -13.55 -2.60
C TYR A 127 15.10 -12.37 -3.58
N PHE A 128 15.46 -12.57 -4.86
CA PHE A 128 15.31 -11.54 -5.89
C PHE A 128 13.84 -11.08 -6.07
N GLY A 129 12.89 -12.03 -6.06
CA GLY A 129 11.45 -11.70 -6.09
C GLY A 129 11.00 -10.82 -4.91
N MET A 130 11.61 -10.97 -3.73
CA MET A 130 11.34 -10.12 -2.57
C MET A 130 11.80 -8.66 -2.77
N PHE A 131 12.88 -8.41 -3.52
CA PHE A 131 13.29 -7.03 -3.85
C PHE A 131 12.23 -6.32 -4.70
N LEU A 132 11.69 -7.04 -5.70
CA LEU A 132 10.64 -6.53 -6.58
C LEU A 132 9.32 -6.35 -5.82
N LEU A 133 8.96 -7.31 -4.96
CA LEU A 133 7.78 -7.22 -4.08
C LEU A 133 7.87 -6.01 -3.16
N CYS A 134 9.05 -5.74 -2.57
CA CYS A 134 9.22 -4.57 -1.71
C CYS A 134 9.15 -3.27 -2.54
N ALA A 135 9.94 -3.15 -3.60
CA ALA A 135 10.04 -1.88 -4.34
C ALA A 135 8.70 -1.41 -4.93
N GLY A 136 7.88 -2.31 -5.50
CA GLY A 136 6.68 -1.93 -6.25
C GLY A 136 5.65 -1.12 -5.43
N PRO A 137 5.04 -1.69 -4.36
CA PRO A 137 4.01 -1.02 -3.57
C PRO A 137 4.51 0.25 -2.88
N PHE A 138 5.78 0.30 -2.44
CA PHE A 138 6.36 1.52 -1.87
C PHE A 138 6.45 2.64 -2.89
N VAL A 139 6.92 2.36 -4.11
CA VAL A 139 6.96 3.33 -5.21
C VAL A 139 5.56 3.81 -5.56
N GLY A 140 4.62 2.88 -5.75
CA GLY A 140 3.23 3.18 -6.12
C GLY A 140 2.54 4.11 -5.13
N LEU A 141 2.66 3.84 -3.82
CA LEU A 141 2.06 4.69 -2.78
C LEU A 141 2.68 6.09 -2.71
N ASN A 142 4.02 6.19 -2.81
CA ASN A 142 4.71 7.48 -2.76
C ASN A 142 4.35 8.41 -3.92
N ILE A 143 4.04 7.85 -5.09
CA ILE A 143 3.65 8.63 -6.28
C ILE A 143 2.15 8.93 -6.29
N HIS A 144 1.34 8.00 -5.75
CA HIS A 144 -0.11 8.15 -5.71
C HIS A 144 -0.57 9.35 -4.87
N ILE A 145 0.01 9.57 -3.68
CA ILE A 145 -0.41 10.66 -2.77
C ILE A 145 -0.20 12.06 -3.39
N PRO A 146 0.93 12.37 -4.04
CA PRO A 146 1.05 13.60 -4.81
C PRO A 146 0.07 13.64 -5.98
N TRP A 147 -0.11 12.53 -6.70
CA TRP A 147 -0.97 12.48 -7.88
C TRP A 147 -2.43 12.80 -7.54
N GLU A 148 -3.01 12.23 -6.49
CA GLU A 148 -4.40 12.54 -6.08
C GLU A 148 -4.59 14.04 -5.76
N THR A 149 -3.61 14.69 -5.13
CA THR A 149 -3.68 16.13 -4.84
C THR A 149 -3.53 17.02 -6.08
N THR A 150 -2.88 16.53 -7.14
CA THR A 150 -2.76 17.27 -8.41
C THR A 150 -4.03 17.24 -9.25
N ASN A 151 -4.78 16.13 -9.23
CA ASN A 151 -5.98 15.96 -10.06
C ASN A 151 -7.21 16.64 -9.48
N VAL A 152 -7.29 16.76 -8.16
CA VAL A 152 -8.43 17.41 -7.52
C VAL A 152 -8.29 18.92 -7.63
N ALA A 153 -9.31 19.56 -8.24
CA ALA A 153 -9.39 21.01 -8.36
C ALA A 153 -9.34 21.68 -6.97
N ARG A 154 -8.70 22.85 -6.89
CA ARG A 154 -8.64 23.71 -5.69
C ARG A 154 -10.07 23.92 -5.15
N PRO A 155 -10.29 24.03 -3.83
CA PRO A 155 -9.41 24.54 -2.76
C PRO A 155 -8.49 23.52 -2.06
N ARG A 156 -7.49 24.01 -1.30
CA ARG A 156 -6.54 23.16 -0.53
C ARG A 156 -7.21 22.30 0.53
N THR A 157 -8.27 22.81 1.16
CA THR A 157 -9.07 22.10 2.18
C THR A 157 -9.72 20.84 1.60
N LYS A 158 -10.21 20.90 0.35
CA LYS A 158 -10.75 19.73 -0.38
C LYS A 158 -9.68 18.68 -0.66
N ARG A 159 -8.49 19.11 -1.10
CA ARG A 159 -7.36 18.21 -1.38
C ARG A 159 -6.90 17.49 -0.11
N GLY A 160 -6.71 18.23 0.99
CA GLY A 160 -6.34 17.65 2.28
C GLY A 160 -7.40 16.68 2.81
N ALA A 161 -8.68 17.06 2.71
CA ALA A 161 -9.79 16.19 3.11
C ALA A 161 -9.83 14.90 2.28
N LEU A 162 -9.55 14.95 0.98
CA LEU A 162 -9.44 13.75 0.14
C LEU A 162 -8.35 12.81 0.63
N VAL A 163 -7.12 13.30 0.87
CA VAL A 163 -6.02 12.45 1.37
C VAL A 163 -6.37 11.84 2.73
N ALA A 164 -7.04 12.61 3.60
CA ALA A 164 -7.50 12.10 4.88
C ALA A 164 -8.55 10.98 4.72
N ILE A 165 -9.56 11.18 3.87
CA ILE A 165 -10.60 10.18 3.59
C ILE A 165 -10.00 8.92 3.00
N THR A 166 -9.13 9.05 1.99
CA THR A 166 -8.48 7.91 1.31
C THR A 166 -7.64 7.10 2.29
N ASN A 167 -6.86 7.77 3.16
CA ASN A 167 -6.02 7.11 4.16
C ASN A 167 -6.86 6.43 5.28
N CYS A 168 -7.94 7.06 5.73
CA CYS A 168 -8.84 6.47 6.72
C CYS A 168 -9.51 5.19 6.19
N ILE A 169 -10.01 5.22 4.95
CA ILE A 169 -10.65 4.05 4.34
C ILE A 169 -9.60 2.97 4.04
N ALA A 170 -8.42 3.36 3.56
CA ALA A 170 -7.35 2.40 3.31
C ALA A 170 -6.85 1.72 4.59
N SER A 171 -6.88 2.39 5.74
CA SER A 171 -6.49 1.78 7.02
C SER A 171 -7.38 0.59 7.42
N VAL A 172 -8.60 0.48 6.89
CA VAL A 172 -9.47 -0.70 7.06
C VAL A 172 -8.81 -1.97 6.49
N SER A 173 -7.91 -1.84 5.52
CA SER A 173 -7.20 -3.01 4.95
C SER A 173 -6.43 -3.79 6.00
N HIS A 174 -5.75 -3.09 6.90
CA HIS A 174 -4.94 -3.72 7.95
C HIS A 174 -5.76 -4.59 8.90
N TRP A 175 -7.07 -4.35 9.02
CA TRP A 175 -7.94 -5.16 9.85
C TRP A 175 -8.18 -6.54 9.24
N PHE A 176 -8.39 -6.64 7.93
CA PHE A 176 -8.68 -7.93 7.31
C PHE A 176 -7.44 -8.65 6.79
N THR A 177 -6.33 -7.96 6.48
CA THR A 177 -5.10 -8.60 5.99
C THR A 177 -4.65 -9.81 6.84
N PRO A 178 -4.62 -9.78 8.18
CA PRO A 178 -4.23 -10.95 8.97
C PRO A 178 -5.09 -12.20 8.72
N TYR A 179 -6.35 -12.05 8.33
CA TYR A 179 -7.21 -13.19 8.02
C TYR A 179 -6.80 -13.93 6.74
N PHE A 180 -6.08 -13.29 5.81
CA PHE A 180 -5.56 -13.97 4.62
C PHE A 180 -4.41 -14.93 4.93
N PHE A 181 -3.69 -14.73 6.04
CA PHE A 181 -2.50 -15.51 6.40
C PHE A 181 -2.74 -16.49 7.55
N VAL A 182 -3.85 -16.37 8.28
CA VAL A 182 -4.26 -17.32 9.32
C VAL A 182 -5.12 -18.41 8.67
N GLY A 183 -4.51 -19.54 8.34
CA GLY A 183 -5.25 -20.73 7.92
C GLY A 183 -6.10 -21.31 9.07
N PRO A 184 -7.15 -22.10 8.79
CA PRO A 184 -8.02 -22.72 9.80
C PRO A 184 -7.28 -23.58 10.84
N SER A 185 -6.05 -24.00 10.53
CA SER A 185 -5.21 -24.86 11.39
C SER A 185 -4.29 -24.07 12.34
N SER A 186 -4.34 -22.74 12.33
CA SER A 186 -3.52 -21.89 13.20
C SER A 186 -4.12 -21.86 14.61
N SER A 187 -3.31 -22.18 15.62
CA SER A 187 -3.69 -22.14 17.05
C SER A 187 -4.19 -20.78 17.58
N ALA A 188 -4.21 -19.75 16.72
CA ALA A 188 -4.74 -18.42 16.99
C ALA A 188 -6.25 -18.29 16.72
N PHE A 189 -6.84 -19.17 15.88
CA PHE A 189 -8.30 -19.21 15.63
C PHE A 189 -9.03 -20.24 16.50
N GLN A 190 -8.31 -20.92 17.39
CA GLN A 190 -8.99 -21.52 18.54
C GLN A 190 -9.53 -20.36 19.38
N ILE A 191 -10.80 -19.99 19.14
CA ILE A 191 -11.72 -19.62 20.21
C ILE A 191 -11.29 -20.46 21.42
N PRO A 192 -11.10 -19.87 22.62
CA PRO A 192 -10.78 -20.64 23.81
C PRO A 192 -11.99 -21.51 24.18
N THR A 193 -12.30 -22.53 23.37
CA THR A 193 -12.90 -23.75 23.83
C THR A 193 -11.91 -24.28 24.83
N TYR A 194 -12.21 -24.08 26.11
CA TYR A 194 -11.70 -24.90 27.20
C TYR A 194 -11.64 -26.34 26.69
N GLN A 195 -10.44 -26.81 26.32
CA GLN A 195 -10.20 -28.22 26.06
C GLN A 195 -10.03 -28.84 27.44
N PRO A 196 -11.02 -29.58 27.98
CA PRO A 196 -10.77 -30.34 29.20
C PRO A 196 -9.60 -31.28 28.94
N SER A 197 -8.71 -31.44 29.92
CA SER A 197 -7.38 -32.06 29.82
C SER A 197 -7.35 -33.56 29.45
N PHE A 198 -8.44 -34.09 28.88
CA PHE A 198 -8.71 -35.52 28.69
C PHE A 198 -9.11 -35.88 27.25
N ALA A 199 -8.52 -35.27 26.22
CA ALA A 199 -8.67 -35.74 24.84
C ALA A 199 -7.45 -36.59 24.40
N PRO A 200 -7.64 -37.85 23.97
CA PRO A 200 -6.55 -38.78 23.68
C PRO A 200 -5.77 -38.42 22.40
N LYS A 201 -4.45 -38.58 22.47
CA LYS A 201 -3.44 -38.21 21.45
C LYS A 201 -3.42 -39.17 20.25
N ASN A 202 -4.50 -39.30 19.48
CA ASN A 202 -4.46 -40.10 18.23
C ASN A 202 -4.74 -39.22 16.98
N PRO A 203 -3.79 -39.09 16.04
CA PRO A 203 -3.87 -38.16 14.91
C PRO A 203 -4.89 -38.51 13.81
N ALA A 204 -5.58 -39.66 13.87
CA ALA A 204 -6.42 -40.16 12.79
C ALA A 204 -7.80 -39.47 12.61
N ILE A 205 -8.23 -38.58 13.53
CA ILE A 205 -9.61 -38.04 13.53
C ILE A 205 -9.69 -36.55 13.09
N ARG A 206 -8.61 -35.99 12.54
CA ARG A 206 -8.59 -34.57 12.09
C ARG A 206 -9.02 -34.34 10.63
N MET A 207 -9.44 -35.37 9.91
CA MET A 207 -9.63 -35.32 8.44
C MET A 207 -11.08 -35.05 7.97
N VAL A 208 -11.94 -34.51 8.82
CA VAL A 208 -13.33 -34.18 8.46
C VAL A 208 -13.72 -32.80 9.00
N ALA A 209 -13.20 -31.76 8.38
CA ALA A 209 -13.82 -30.45 8.33
C ALA A 209 -13.06 -29.63 7.27
N PHE A 210 -13.73 -29.37 6.15
CA PHE A 210 -13.29 -28.47 5.10
C PHE A 210 -13.09 -27.04 5.63
#